data_AF-A0A961FTT0-F1
#
_entry.id   AF-A0A961FTT0-F1
#
_cell.length_a   1.000
_cell.length_b   1.000
_cell.length_c   1.000
_cell.angle_alpha   90.00
_cell.angle_beta   90.00
_cell.angle_gamma   90.00
#
_symmetry.space_group_name_H-M   'P 1'
#
loop_
_entity.id
_entity.type
_entity.pdbx_description
1 polymer ?
#
loop_
_entity_poly.entity_id
_entity_poly.type
_entity_poly.pdbx_seq_one_letter_code
_entity_poly.pdbx_strand_id
1 'polypeptide(L)'
;CGACTETCPVHIDLHHHLLHNRRNAAAAHPAPLEKLALRAYGWLAGRPALFSLAGKLGKLALRAFSPLLGTALDPARGWTRCRALPEPPRQSFREWWKTHEPEPASERDDDDEE
;
A
#
# COMPACT_ATOMS: atom_id res chain seq x y z
N CYS A 1 -21.03 1.66 -7.25
CA CYS A 1 -21.21 2.89 -8.06
C CYS A 1 -20.77 2.73 -9.51
N GLY A 2 -20.05 1.67 -9.93
CA GLY A 2 -19.71 1.44 -11.34
C GLY A 2 -18.61 2.36 -11.93
N ALA A 3 -18.25 3.45 -11.24
CA ALA A 3 -17.33 4.48 -11.73
C ALA A 3 -16.00 3.94 -12.31
N CYS A 4 -15.42 2.90 -11.72
CA CYS A 4 -14.17 2.33 -12.23
C CYS A 4 -14.31 1.69 -13.63
N THR A 5 -15.47 1.10 -13.95
CA THR A 5 -15.74 0.54 -15.29
C THR A 5 -15.94 1.68 -16.29
N GLU A 6 -16.67 2.73 -15.90
CA GLU A 6 -16.96 3.90 -16.76
C GLU A 6 -15.70 4.71 -17.13
N THR A 7 -14.79 4.90 -16.18
CA THR A 7 -13.56 5.69 -16.40
C THR A 7 -12.44 4.88 -17.06
N CYS A 8 -12.59 3.55 -17.18
CA CYS A 8 -11.53 2.71 -17.71
C CYS A 8 -11.34 2.95 -19.23
N PRO A 9 -10.18 3.45 -19.70
CA PRO A 9 -9.96 3.77 -21.11
C PRO A 9 -9.96 2.54 -22.03
N VAL A 10 -9.81 1.35 -21.45
CA VAL A 10 -9.79 0.06 -22.17
C VAL A 10 -11.06 -0.77 -21.91
N HIS A 11 -12.09 -0.18 -21.30
CA HIS A 11 -13.40 -0.80 -21.05
C HIS A 11 -13.34 -2.15 -20.32
N ILE A 12 -12.42 -2.30 -19.37
CA ILE A 12 -12.40 -3.47 -18.49
C ILE A 12 -13.58 -3.40 -17.53
N ASP A 13 -14.34 -4.50 -17.42
CA ASP A 13 -15.48 -4.60 -16.51
C ASP A 13 -15.06 -4.82 -15.05
N LEU A 14 -14.37 -3.83 -14.49
CA LEU A 14 -13.75 -3.94 -13.17
C LEU A 14 -14.79 -4.10 -12.05
N HIS A 15 -15.92 -3.41 -12.16
CA HIS A 15 -16.95 -3.45 -11.12
C HIS A 15 -17.52 -4.86 -10.91
N HIS A 16 -17.89 -5.56 -11.99
CA HIS A 16 -18.44 -6.91 -11.86
C HIS A 16 -17.38 -7.92 -11.42
N HIS A 17 -16.13 -7.78 -11.88
CA HIS A 17 -15.03 -8.62 -11.39
C HIS A 17 -14.80 -8.47 -9.89
N LEU A 18 -14.84 -7.25 -9.35
CA LEU A 18 -14.72 -7.01 -7.90
C LEU A 18 -15.89 -7.64 -7.12
N LEU A 19 -17.13 -7.53 -7.62
CA LEU A 19 -18.29 -8.16 -7.01
C LEU A 19 -18.19 -9.69 -7.03
N HIS A 20 -17.75 -10.26 -8.14
CA HIS A 20 -17.52 -11.70 -8.28
C HIS A 20 -16.47 -12.19 -7.29
N ASN A 21 -15.32 -11.51 -7.20
CA ASN A 21 -14.27 -11.83 -6.23
C ASN A 21 -14.77 -11.74 -4.79
N ARG A 22 -15.59 -10.74 -4.45
CA ARG A 22 -16.18 -10.61 -3.12
C ARG A 22 -17.13 -11.79 -2.80
N ARG A 23 -17.95 -12.22 -3.75
CA ARG A 23 -18.82 -13.39 -3.58
C ARG A 23 -18.00 -14.65 -3.35
N ASN A 24 -16.96 -14.86 -4.15
CA ASN A 24 -16.06 -16.01 -4.01
C ASN A 24 -15.33 -15.99 -2.68
N ALA A 25 -14.81 -14.84 -2.25
CA ALA A 25 -14.14 -14.69 -0.96
C ALA A 25 -15.09 -14.87 0.24
N ALA A 26 -16.37 -14.51 0.11
CA ALA A 26 -17.36 -14.74 1.16
C ALA A 26 -17.73 -16.23 1.29
N ALA A 27 -17.78 -16.95 0.17
CA ALA A 27 -18.05 -18.39 0.13
C ALA A 27 -16.83 -19.23 0.55
N ALA A 28 -15.63 -18.80 0.16
CA ALA A 28 -14.36 -19.39 0.57
C ALA A 28 -14.03 -18.92 1.99
N HIS A 29 -14.54 -19.62 3.02
CA HIS A 29 -14.25 -19.31 4.41
C HIS A 29 -12.71 -19.19 4.62
N PRO A 30 -12.18 -18.01 4.98
CA PRO A 30 -10.74 -17.82 5.08
C PRO A 30 -10.17 -18.69 6.20
N ALA A 31 -8.93 -19.16 6.01
CA ALA A 31 -8.24 -19.92 7.04
C ALA A 31 -8.19 -19.12 8.35
N PRO A 32 -8.28 -19.77 9.53
CA PRO A 32 -8.34 -19.07 10.82
C PRO A 32 -7.13 -18.16 11.05
N LEU A 33 -5.96 -18.57 10.57
CA LEU A 33 -4.73 -17.79 10.63
C LEU A 33 -4.79 -16.52 9.77
N GLU A 34 -5.35 -16.62 8.56
CA GLU A 34 -5.53 -15.46 7.67
C GLU A 34 -6.47 -14.44 8.30
N LYS A 35 -7.60 -14.91 8.85
CA LYS A 35 -8.57 -14.05 9.54
C LYS A 35 -7.94 -13.35 10.75
N LEU A 36 -7.10 -14.05 11.52
CA LEU A 36 -6.38 -13.47 12.64
C LEU A 36 -5.36 -12.43 12.17
N ALA A 37 -4.57 -12.75 11.14
CA ALA A 37 -3.57 -11.85 10.56
C ALA A 37 -4.21 -10.56 10.04
N LEU A 38 -5.33 -10.65 9.31
CA LEU A 38 -6.04 -9.48 8.80
C LEU A 38 -6.66 -8.64 9.92
N ARG A 39 -7.18 -9.26 10.99
CA ARG A 39 -7.66 -8.53 12.17
C ARG A 39 -6.54 -7.80 12.90
N ALA A 40 -5.40 -8.46 13.11
CA ALA A 40 -4.23 -7.85 13.71
C ALA A 40 -3.71 -6.68 12.85
N TYR A 41 -3.69 -6.85 11.53
CA TYR A 41 -3.35 -5.79 10.60
C TYR A 41 -4.32 -4.60 10.72
N GLY A 42 -5.63 -4.83 10.75
CA GLY A 42 -6.62 -3.75 10.91
C GLY A 42 -6.44 -2.97 12.21
N TRP A 43 -6.18 -3.66 13.32
CA TRP A 43 -5.89 -3.03 14.61
C TRP A 43 -4.60 -2.20 14.60
N LEU A 44 -3.55 -2.71 13.94
CA LEU A 44 -2.27 -2.00 13.80
C LEU A 44 -2.40 -0.78 12.88
N ALA A 45 -3.04 -0.95 11.72
CA ALA A 45 -3.23 0.08 10.71
C ALA A 45 -4.15 1.21 11.18
N GLY A 46 -5.13 0.91 12.04
CA GLY A 46 -6.00 1.92 12.66
C GLY A 46 -5.32 2.81 13.70
N ARG A 47 -4.05 2.56 14.05
CA ARG A 47 -3.30 3.32 15.06
C ARG A 47 -2.10 4.03 14.42
N PRO A 48 -2.21 5.33 14.08
CA PRO A 48 -1.20 6.04 13.27
C PRO A 48 0.23 5.95 13.83
N ALA A 49 0.39 6.14 15.14
CA ALA A 49 1.71 6.08 15.79
C ALA A 49 2.34 4.67 15.66
N LEU A 50 1.59 3.61 15.98
CA LEU A 50 2.06 2.23 15.86
C LEU A 50 2.34 1.86 14.41
N PHE A 51 1.46 2.25 13.48
CA PHE A 51 1.66 2.00 12.06
C PHE A 51 2.91 2.73 11.53
N SER A 52 3.20 3.93 12.02
CA SER A 52 4.44 4.65 11.67
C SER A 52 5.69 3.94 12.18
N LEU A 53 5.65 3.43 13.41
CA LEU A 53 6.75 2.69 14.03
C LEU A 53 6.97 1.36 13.31
N ALA A 54 5.89 0.62 13.04
CA ALA A 54 5.91 -0.62 12.26
C ALA A 54 6.50 -0.39 10.86
N GLY A 55 6.19 0.73 10.20
CA GLY A 55 6.79 1.10 8.93
C GLY A 55 8.31 1.31 9.01
N LYS A 56 8.81 1.96 10.08
CA LYS A 56 10.25 2.14 10.31
C LYS A 56 10.96 0.82 10.57
N LEU A 57 10.38 -0.04 11.41
CA LEU A 57 10.90 -1.38 11.69
C LEU A 57 10.86 -2.27 10.45
N GLY A 58 9.77 -2.22 9.68
CA GLY A 58 9.62 -2.94 8.42
C GLY A 58 10.68 -2.55 7.39
N LYS A 59 11.07 -1.28 7.31
CA LYS A 59 12.17 -0.82 6.45
C LYS A 59 13.50 -1.45 6.85
N LEU A 60 13.79 -1.51 8.16
CA LEU A 60 15.01 -2.12 8.68
C LEU A 60 15.03 -3.63 8.42
N ALA A 61 13.92 -4.31 8.70
CA ALA A 61 13.75 -5.72 8.41
C ALA A 61 13.96 -5.99 6.91
N LEU A 62 13.35 -5.21 6.02
CA LEU A 62 13.51 -5.38 4.58
C LEU A 62 14.97 -5.23 4.14
N ARG A 63 15.74 -4.30 4.72
CA ARG A 63 17.19 -4.19 4.46
C ARG A 63 17.96 -5.41 4.95
N ALA A 64 17.64 -5.93 6.13
CA ALA A 64 18.29 -7.12 6.67
C ALA A 64 17.98 -8.38 5.85
N PHE A 65 16.75 -8.51 5.33
CA PHE A 65 16.32 -9.63 4.50
C PHE A 65 16.63 -9.44 3.00
N SER A 66 17.03 -8.24 2.56
CA SER A 66 17.32 -7.95 1.15
C SER A 66 18.33 -8.90 0.51
N PRO A 67 19.42 -9.34 1.18
CA PRO A 67 20.36 -10.29 0.61
C PRO A 67 19.78 -11.70 0.41
N LEU A 68 18.68 -12.03 1.09
CA LEU A 68 18.03 -13.34 1.02
C LEU A 68 16.94 -13.39 -0.06
N LEU A 69 16.47 -12.24 -0.57
CA LEU A 69 15.44 -12.17 -1.60
C LEU A 69 15.92 -12.85 -2.89
N GLY A 70 15.06 -13.67 -3.50
CA GLY A 70 15.37 -14.44 -4.70
C GLY A 70 16.20 -15.71 -4.47
N THR A 71 16.71 -15.93 -3.26
CA THR A 71 17.43 -17.16 -2.91
C THR A 71 16.47 -18.30 -2.51
N ALA A 72 17.01 -19.50 -2.26
CA ALA A 72 16.22 -20.62 -1.74
C ALA A 72 15.65 -20.36 -0.33
N LEU A 73 16.28 -19.47 0.44
CA LEU A 73 15.89 -19.09 1.80
C LEU A 73 14.98 -17.86 1.84
N ASP A 74 14.52 -17.38 0.67
CA ASP A 74 13.63 -16.24 0.59
C ASP A 74 12.26 -16.55 1.24
N PRO A 75 11.89 -15.88 2.35
CA PRO A 75 10.59 -16.11 3.00
C PRO A 75 9.42 -15.69 2.10
N ALA A 76 9.66 -14.83 1.10
CA ALA A 76 8.69 -14.36 0.13
C ALA A 76 8.88 -15.01 -1.25
N ARG A 77 9.57 -16.17 -1.34
CA ARG A 77 9.91 -16.83 -2.62
C ARG A 77 8.72 -17.01 -3.57
N GLY A 78 7.55 -17.35 -3.03
CA GLY A 78 6.33 -17.50 -3.83
C GLY A 78 5.93 -16.21 -4.57
N TRP A 79 6.21 -15.05 -3.97
CA TRP A 79 5.92 -13.72 -4.52
C TRP A 79 7.07 -13.19 -5.38
N THR A 80 8.33 -13.39 -4.94
CA THR A 80 9.53 -12.89 -5.64
C THR A 80 9.84 -13.64 -6.93
N ARG A 81 9.34 -14.87 -7.09
CA ARG A 81 9.45 -15.63 -8.34
C ARG A 81 8.88 -14.93 -9.57
N CYS A 82 7.86 -14.08 -9.39
CA CYS A 82 7.19 -13.39 -10.50
C CYS A 82 7.30 -11.87 -10.39
N ARG A 83 7.94 -11.34 -9.34
CA ARG A 83 8.03 -9.90 -9.07
C ARG A 83 9.41 -9.55 -8.55
N ALA A 84 10.06 -8.58 -9.19
CA ALA A 84 11.29 -7.99 -8.67
C ALA A 84 10.95 -7.01 -7.53
N LEU A 85 11.65 -7.11 -6.40
CA LEU A 85 11.62 -6.05 -5.39
C LEU A 85 12.68 -5.01 -5.72
N PRO A 86 12.33 -3.71 -5.78
CA PRO A 86 13.34 -2.66 -5.85
C PRO A 86 14.12 -2.58 -4.53
N GLU A 87 15.28 -1.94 -4.58
CA GLU A 87 16.09 -1.70 -3.40
C GLU A 87 15.28 -0.92 -2.33
N PRO A 88 15.38 -1.29 -1.04
CA PRO A 88 14.67 -0.58 0.02
C PRO A 88 15.03 0.91 0.05
N PRO A 89 14.07 1.84 -0.10
CA PRO A 89 14.37 3.27 -0.23
C PRO A 89 15.01 3.83 1.05
N ARG A 90 15.85 4.87 0.90
CA ARG A 90 16.54 5.52 2.03
C ARG A 90 15.55 6.06 3.06
N GLN A 91 14.54 6.78 2.59
CA GLN A 91 13.46 7.35 3.38
C GLN A 91 12.09 6.83 2.94
N SER A 92 11.13 6.84 3.87
CA SER A 92 9.73 6.53 3.55
C SER A 92 9.07 7.70 2.85
N PHE A 93 7.99 7.45 2.11
CA PHE A 93 7.20 8.52 1.48
C PHE A 93 6.74 9.57 2.48
N ARG A 94 6.31 9.19 3.70
CA ARG A 94 5.91 10.15 4.74
C ARG A 94 7.05 11.01 5.24
N GLU A 95 8.27 10.46 5.33
CA GLU A 95 9.46 11.23 5.69
C GLU A 95 9.82 12.21 4.58
N TRP A 96 9.78 11.75 3.33
CA TRP A 96 10.00 12.60 2.15
C TRP A 96 8.96 13.73 2.05
N TRP A 97 7.68 13.42 2.26
CA TRP A 97 6.59 14.39 2.14
C TRP A 97 6.75 15.56 3.10
N LYS A 98 7.11 15.28 4.36
CA LYS A 98 7.33 16.31 5.38
C LYS A 98 8.46 17.28 5.05
N THR A 99 9.40 16.89 4.18
CA THR A 99 10.51 17.76 3.77
C THR A 99 10.28 18.38 2.39
N HIS A 100 9.15 18.09 1.74
CA HIS A 100 8.80 18.55 0.39
C HIS A 100 7.37 19.11 0.34
N GLU A 101 6.81 19.50 1.50
CA GLU A 101 5.56 20.26 1.52
C GLU A 101 5.84 21.61 0.83
N PRO A 102 5.15 21.92 -0.28
CA PRO A 102 5.25 23.26 -0.84
C PRO A 102 4.79 24.24 0.24
N GLU A 103 5.46 25.39 0.35
CA GLU A 103 4.96 26.46 1.20
C GLU A 103 3.48 26.68 0.86
N PRO A 104 2.60 26.86 1.88
CA PRO A 104 1.24 27.26 1.61
C PRO A 104 1.33 28.54 0.77
N ALA A 105 0.71 28.54 -0.41
CA ALA A 105 0.67 29.72 -1.27
C ALA A 105 0.18 30.89 -0.41
N SER A 106 1.08 31.81 -0.06
CA SER A 106 0.68 33.07 0.56
C SER A 106 -0.36 33.71 -0.35
N GLU A 107 -1.37 34.30 0.28
CA GLU A 107 -2.45 35.04 -0.36
C GLU A 107 -1.92 35.76 -1.61
N ARG A 108 -2.44 35.36 -2.77
CA ARG A 108 -2.35 36.21 -3.95
C ARG A 108 -3.24 37.40 -3.61
N ASP A 109 -2.61 38.49 -3.21
CA ASP A 109 -3.24 39.80 -3.15
C ASP A 109 -3.81 40.07 -4.55
N ASP A 110 -5.11 39.78 -4.72
CA ASP A 110 -5.94 40.25 -5.83
C ASP A 110 -6.24 41.74 -5.58
N ASP A 111 -5.21 42.57 -5.46
CA ASP A 111 -5.28 44.03 -5.43
C ASP A 111 -4.53 44.55 -6.66
N ASP A 112 -5.14 44.47 -7.85
CA ASP A 112 -4.84 45.31 -9.01
C ASP A 112 -5.71 44.86 -10.21
N GLU A 113 -6.93 45.39 -10.31
CA GLU A 113 -7.61 45.72 -11.58
C GLU A 113 -8.91 46.49 -11.26
N GLU A 114 -8.79 47.83 -11.18
CA GLU A 114 -9.90 48.80 -11.31
C GLU A 114 -9.90 49.38 -12.74
#